data_AF-D3L963-F1
#
_entry.id   AF-D3L963-F1
#
_cell.length_a   1.000
_cell.length_b   1.000
_cell.length_c   1.000
_cell.angle_alpha   90.00
_cell.angle_beta   90.00
_cell.angle_gamma   90.00
#
_symmetry.space_group_name_H-M   'P 1'
#
loop_
_entity.id
_entity.type
_entity.pdbx_description
1 polymer ?
#
loop_
_entity_poly.entity_id
_entity_poly.type
_entity_poly.pdbx_seq_one_letter_code
_entity_poly.pdbx_strand_id
1 'polypeptide(L)' 'MHACSDRVLTVRLKELEDAGIIKRVCCPDNGKLGYRLTEKGSSMRPLMSEISRWAAENI' A
#
# COMPACT_ATOMS: atom_id res chain seq x y z
N MET A 1 -2.63 -5.71 17.85
CA MET A 1 -2.62 -5.58 16.37
C MET A 1 -2.07 -6.87 15.81
N HIS A 2 -2.92 -7.78 15.30
CA HIS A 2 -2.44 -9.03 14.72
C HIS A 2 -1.82 -8.74 13.35
N ALA A 3 -0.55 -9.09 13.18
CA ALA A 3 0.11 -9.01 11.89
C ALA A 3 -0.58 -9.96 10.90
N CYS A 4 -0.75 -9.52 9.66
CA CYS A 4 -1.14 -10.43 8.57
C CYS A 4 -0.03 -11.47 8.36
N SER A 5 -0.39 -12.69 7.97
CA SER A 5 0.61 -13.70 7.60
C SER A 5 1.37 -13.29 6.34
N ASP A 6 2.60 -13.77 6.19
CA ASP A 6 3.45 -13.49 5.02
C ASP A 6 2.76 -13.83 3.70
N ARG A 7 1.97 -14.92 3.68
CA ARG A 7 1.16 -15.32 2.53
C ARG A 7 0.12 -14.25 2.19
N VAL A 8 -0.64 -13.78 3.18
CA VAL A 8 -1.68 -12.76 2.96
C VAL A 8 -1.05 -11.47 2.47
N LEU A 9 0.04 -11.03 3.10
CA LEU A 9 0.76 -9.83 2.69
C LEU A 9 1.24 -9.93 1.24
N THR A 10 1.84 -11.07 0.85
CA THR A 10 2.32 -11.30 -0.51
C THR A 10 1.20 -11.24 -1.54
N VAL A 11 0.04 -11.85 -1.24
CA VAL A 11 -1.14 -11.81 -2.12
C VAL A 11 -1.65 -10.37 -2.27
N ARG A 12 -1.79 -9.63 -1.17
CA ARG A 12 -2.27 -8.24 -1.23
C ARG A 12 -1.32 -7.32 -2.01
N LEU A 13 -0.01 -7.49 -1.86
CA LEU A 13 0.96 -6.73 -2.64
C LEU A 13 0.85 -7.04 -4.14
N LYS A 14 0.66 -8.31 -4.51
CA LYS A 14 0.47 -8.70 -5.91
C LYS A 14 -0.81 -8.11 -6.50
N GLU A 15 -1.92 -8.16 -5.77
CA GLU A 15 -3.20 -7.56 -6.19
C GLU A 15 -3.08 -6.04 -6.42
N LEU A 16 -2.38 -5.34 -5.54
CA LEU A 16 -2.14 -3.89 -5.68
C LEU A 16 -1.21 -3.55 -6.85
N GLU A 17 -0.21 -4.40 -7.11
CA GLU A 17 0.67 -4.26 -8.27
C GLU A 17 -0.10 -4.49 -9.57
N ASP A 18 -0.94 -5.53 -9.63
CA ASP A 18 -1.78 -5.84 -10.79
C ASP A 18 -2.84 -4.74 -11.05
N ALA A 19 -3.33 -4.10 -9.99
CA ALA A 19 -4.22 -2.94 -10.09
C ALA A 19 -3.52 -1.64 -10.54
N GLY A 20 -2.18 -1.66 -10.67
CA GLY A 20 -1.36 -0.50 -11.02
C GLY A 20 -1.29 0.56 -9.92
N ILE A 21 -1.56 0.20 -8.68
CA ILE A 21 -1.55 1.10 -7.50
C ILE A 21 -0.13 1.19 -6.92
N ILE A 22 0.58 0.08 -6.92
CA ILE A 22 1.99 0.02 -6.54
C ILE A 22 2.83 -0.56 -7.68
N LYS A 23 4.14 -0.35 -7.60
CA LYS A 23 5.14 -1.00 -8.46
C LYS A 23 6.26 -1.56 -7.62
N ARG A 24 6.76 -2.74 -7.98
CA ARG A 24 7.98 -3.30 -7.39
C ARG A 24 9.21 -2.52 -7.85
N VAL A 25 10.08 -2.18 -6.92
CA VAL A 25 11.31 -1.40 -7.16
C VAL A 25 12.48 -1.99 -6.40
N CYS A 26 13.69 -1.88 -6.96
CA CYS A 26 14.92 -2.10 -6.21
C CYS A 26 15.25 -0.83 -5.42
N CYS A 27 15.40 -0.93 -4.11
CA CYS A 27 15.77 0.19 -3.26
C CYS A 27 17.24 0.58 -3.54
N PRO A 28 17.53 1.85 -3.89
CA PRO A 28 18.88 2.28 -4.22
C PRO A 28 19.88 2.07 -3.07
N ASP A 29 19.42 2.22 -1.83
CA ASP A 29 20.30 2.28 -0.66
C ASP A 29 20.87 0.92 -0.25
N ASN A 30 20.12 -0.16 -0.46
CA ASN A 30 20.47 -1.49 0.05
C ASN A 30 20.22 -2.63 -0.94
N GLY A 31 19.80 -2.32 -2.17
CA GLY A 31 19.52 -3.32 -3.21
C GLY A 31 18.34 -4.24 -2.92
N LYS A 32 17.59 -4.02 -1.82
CA LYS A 32 16.44 -4.86 -1.47
C LYS A 32 15.25 -4.52 -2.36
N LEU A 33 14.47 -5.54 -2.69
CA LEU A 33 13.20 -5.35 -3.39
C LEU A 33 12.16 -4.79 -2.42
N GLY A 34 11.49 -3.73 -2.84
CA GLY A 34 10.39 -3.10 -2.14
C GLY A 34 9.30 -2.67 -3.10
N TYR A 35 8.32 -1.92 -2.59
CA TYR A 35 7.21 -1.41 -3.38
C TYR A 35 7.09 0.10 -3.20
N ARG A 36 6.64 0.79 -4.25
CA ARG A 36 6.33 2.23 -4.22
C ARG A 36 4.96 2.48 -4.84
N LEU A 37 4.25 3.48 -4.34
CA LEU A 37 3.03 3.95 -4.99
C LEU A 37 3.33 4.42 -6.41
N THR A 38 2.42 4.13 -7.33
CA THR A 38 2.34 4.79 -8.63
C THR A 38 1.70 6.17 -8.48
N GLU A 39 1.56 6.89 -9.59
CA GLU A 39 0.77 8.13 -9.61
C GLU A 39 -0.69 7.85 -9.25
N LYS A 40 -1.29 6.81 -9.83
CA LYS A 40 -2.65 6.32 -9.50
C LYS A 40 -2.78 5.96 -8.02
N GLY A 41 -1.79 5.28 -7.44
CA GLY A 41 -1.83 4.96 -6.01
C GLY A 41 -1.68 6.20 -5.13
N SER A 42 -0.86 7.17 -5.55
CA SER A 42 -0.68 8.42 -4.82
C SER A 42 -1.89 9.34 -4.89
N SER A 43 -2.65 9.32 -6.00
CA SER A 43 -3.87 10.11 -6.15
C SER A 43 -5.00 9.66 -5.22
N MET A 44 -4.90 8.48 -4.60
CA MET A 44 -5.88 7.98 -3.61
C MET A 44 -5.67 8.57 -2.21
N ARG A 45 -4.59 9.33 -1.96
CA ARG A 45 -4.32 9.93 -0.63
C ARG A 45 -5.50 10.71 -0.05
N PRO A 46 -6.20 11.59 -0.80
CA PRO A 46 -7.34 12.32 -0.26
C PRO A 46 -8.44 11.39 0.26
N LEU A 47 -8.81 10.37 -0.53
CA LEU A 47 -9.79 9.36 -0.12
C LEU A 47 -9.40 8.67 1.19
N MET A 48 -8.13 8.26 1.31
CA MET A 48 -7.63 7.60 2.52
C MET A 48 -7.70 8.54 3.73
N SER A 49 -7.42 9.83 3.54
CA SER A 49 -7.53 10.85 4.59
C SER A 49 -8.96 11.04 5.06
N GLU A 50 -9.93 11.09 4.14
CA GLU A 50 -11.35 11.22 4.49
C GLU A 50 -11.87 10.01 5.28
N ILE A 51 -11.52 8.80 4.85
CA ILE A 51 -11.87 7.56 5.55
C ILE A 51 -11.26 7.54 6.95
N SER A 52 -10.00 7.95 7.08
CA SER A 52 -9.29 8.01 8.36
C SER A 52 -9.92 9.02 9.31
N ARG A 53 -10.34 10.18 8.79
CA ARG A 53 -11.03 11.20 9.59
C ARG A 53 -12.37 10.68 10.10
N TRP A 54 -13.19 10.11 9.21
CA TRP A 54 -14.47 9.54 9.62
C TRP A 54 -14.31 8.47 10.69
N ALA A 55 -13.34 7.56 10.52
CA ALA A 55 -13.07 6.51 11.49
C ALA A 55 -12.67 7.09 12.86
N ALA A 56 -11.81 8.12 12.90
CA ALA A 56 -11.41 8.75 14.15
C ALA A 56 -12.57 9.49 14.88
N GLU A 57 -13.59 9.92 14.14
CA GLU A 57 -14.75 10.61 14.70
C GLU A 57 -15.88 9.64 15.13
N ASN A 58 -15.94 8.44 14.55
CA ASN A 58 -17.11 7.56 14.66
C ASN A 58 -16.81 6.13 15.15
N ILE A 59 -15.53 5.76 15.33
CA ILE A 59 -15.07 4.47 15.86
C ILE A 59 -14.18 4.72 17.07
#